data_AF-A0A1G9A8Y7-F1
#
_entry.id   AF-A0A1G9A8Y7-F1
#
_cell.length_a   1.000
_cell.length_b   1.000
_cell.length_c   1.000
_cell.angle_alpha   90.00
_cell.angle_beta   90.00
_cell.angle_gamma   90.00
#
_symmetry.space_group_name_H-M   'P 1'
#
loop_
_entity.id
_entity.type
_entity.pdbx_description
1 polymer ?
#
loop_
_entity_poly.entity_id
_entity_poly.type
_entity_poly.pdbx_seq_one_letter_code
_entity_poly.pdbx_strand_id
1 'polypeptide(L)' 'MLKWESKEEVENAVHEIKAEMDQKGGLEKDMEREMQHSLRIADPDLANHFLKLVREQVPEAMHYFEEYGGGA' A
#
# COMPACT_ATOMS: atom_id res chain seq x y z
N MET A 1 -1.06 2.06 15.09
CA MET A 1 -0.38 1.07 14.24
C MET A 1 -1.45 0.18 13.65
N LEU A 2 -1.83 0.47 12.41
CA LEU A 2 -2.76 -0.36 11.66
C LEU A 2 -2.00 -1.59 11.18
N LYS A 3 -2.22 -2.75 11.79
CA LYS A 3 -1.88 -4.02 11.15
C LYS A 3 -3.12 -4.41 10.37
N TRP A 4 -3.01 -4.69 9.07
CA TRP A 4 -4.13 -5.24 8.33
C TRP A 4 -4.41 -6.65 8.85
N GLU A 5 -5.64 -6.88 9.30
CA GLU A 5 -6.15 -8.15 9.76
C GLU A 5 -7.07 -8.80 8.72
N SER A 6 -7.53 -8.01 7.73
CA SER A 6 -8.46 -8.44 6.68
C SER A 6 -8.15 -7.86 5.31
N LYS A 7 -8.63 -8.53 4.26
CA LYS A 7 -8.54 -8.03 2.87
C LYS A 7 -9.29 -6.72 2.67
N GLU A 8 -10.41 -6.53 3.35
CA GLU A 8 -11.19 -5.29 3.28
C GLU A 8 -10.37 -4.07 3.77
N GLU A 9 -9.55 -4.24 4.81
CA GLU A 9 -8.66 -3.17 5.29
C GLU A 9 -7.57 -2.85 4.28
N VAL A 10 -7.06 -3.88 3.59
CA VAL A 10 -6.10 -3.71 2.49
C VAL A 10 -6.76 -2.96 1.32
N GLU A 11 -7.98 -3.33 0.94
CA GLU A 11 -8.73 -2.65 -0.12
C GLU A 11 -9.01 -1.19 0.24
N ASN A 12 -9.39 -0.91 1.49
CA ASN A 12 -9.58 0.46 1.98
C ASN A 12 -8.28 1.26 1.93
N ALA A 13 -7.17 0.67 2.37
CA ALA A 13 -5.85 1.32 2.30
C ALA A 13 -5.45 1.68 0.86
N VAL A 14 -5.69 0.79 -0.10
CA VAL A 14 -5.43 1.05 -1.53
C VAL A 14 -6.34 2.16 -2.06
N HIS A 15 -7.61 2.19 -1.65
CA HIS A 15 -8.52 3.29 -2.00
C HIS A 15 -8.05 4.63 -1.44
N GLU A 16 -7.54 4.68 -0.22
CA GLU A 16 -6.99 5.90 0.37
C GLU A 16 -5.74 6.37 -0.37
N ILE A 17 -4.82 5.46 -0.68
CA ILE A 17 -3.64 5.75 -1.51
C ILE A 17 -4.07 6.33 -2.86
N LYS A 18 -5.06 5.72 -3.50
CA LYS A 18 -5.59 6.20 -4.78
C LYS A 18 -6.19 7.59 -4.67
N ALA A 19 -7.03 7.84 -3.68
CA ALA A 19 -7.64 9.14 -3.47
C ALA A 19 -6.57 10.24 -3.26
N GLU A 20 -5.51 9.93 -2.51
CA GLU A 20 -4.42 10.88 -2.28
C GLU A 20 -3.56 11.11 -3.53
N MET A 21 -3.21 10.04 -4.26
CA MET A 21 -2.50 10.13 -5.53
C MET A 21 -3.28 10.97 -6.55
N ASP A 22 -4.60 10.75 -6.69
CA ASP A 22 -5.46 11.53 -7.59
C ASP A 22 -5.55 13.02 -7.17
N GLN A 23 -5.57 13.32 -5.86
CA GLN A 23 -5.71 14.68 -5.37
C GLN A 23 -4.41 15.48 -5.34
N LYS A 24 -3.30 14.86 -4.93
CA LYS A 24 -2.02 15.51 -4.64
C LYS A 24 -0.92 15.17 -5.64
N GLY A 25 -1.14 14.17 -6.51
CA GLY A 25 -0.12 13.66 -7.44
C GLY A 25 0.98 12.83 -6.77
N GLY A 26 0.78 12.42 -5.51
CA GLY A 26 1.77 11.70 -4.72
C GLY A 26 1.27 11.37 -3.32
N LEU A 27 1.89 10.38 -2.67
CA LEU A 27 1.64 10.02 -1.28
C LEU A 27 2.33 11.00 -0.32
N GLU A 28 1.61 11.40 0.74
CA GLU A 28 2.22 12.11 1.85
C GLU A 28 3.13 11.20 2.67
N LYS A 29 4.18 11.77 3.25
CA LYS A 29 5.20 11.01 3.99
C LYS A 29 4.62 10.22 5.18
N ASP A 30 3.62 10.77 5.85
CA ASP A 30 2.97 10.08 6.97
C ASP A 30 2.17 8.87 6.48
N MET A 31 1.38 9.02 5.41
CA MET A 31 0.65 7.91 4.79
C MET A 31 1.59 6.86 4.21
N GLU A 32 2.63 7.26 3.47
CA GLU A 32 3.67 6.35 2.97
C GLU A 32 4.23 5.49 4.11
N ARG A 33 4.61 6.13 5.21
CA ARG A 33 5.23 5.46 6.36
C ARG A 33 4.26 4.50 7.06
N GLU A 34 3.00 4.88 7.21
CA GLU A 34 1.98 4.02 7.79
C GLU A 34 1.72 2.79 6.90
N MET A 35 1.53 3.00 5.59
CA MET A 35 1.27 1.92 4.64
C MET A 35 2.45 0.96 4.50
N GLN A 36 3.68 1.48 4.46
CA GLN A 36 4.89 0.66 4.49
C GLN A 36 5.03 -0.13 5.80
N HIS A 37 4.68 0.48 6.94
CA HIS A 37 4.71 -0.21 8.22
C HIS A 37 3.70 -1.35 8.26
N SER A 38 2.46 -1.11 7.83
CA SER A 38 1.41 -2.12 7.70
C SER A 38 1.86 -3.25 6.78
N LEU A 39 2.40 -2.93 5.59
CA LEU A 39 2.93 -3.91 4.65
C LEU A 39 4.04 -4.78 5.25
N ARG A 40 4.91 -4.20 6.08
CA ARG A 40 6.01 -4.90 6.75
C ARG A 40 5.55 -5.93 7.78
N ILE A 41 4.46 -5.67 8.48
CA ILE A 41 3.98 -6.51 9.59
C ILE A 41 2.74 -7.35 9.23
N ALA A 42 2.14 -7.09 8.08
CA ALA A 42 0.97 -7.81 7.59
C ALA A 42 1.31 -9.26 7.26
N ASP A 43 0.28 -10.10 7.35
CA ASP A 43 0.37 -11.49 6.90
C ASP A 43 0.70 -11.55 5.39
N PRO A 44 1.52 -12.53 4.93
CA PRO A 44 2.01 -12.56 3.55
C PRO A 44 0.91 -12.54 2.47
N ASP A 45 -0.23 -13.18 2.72
CA ASP A 45 -1.39 -13.13 1.84
C ASP A 45 -1.96 -11.72 1.68
N LEU A 46 -2.02 -10.96 2.78
CA LEU A 46 -2.51 -9.57 2.78
C LEU A 46 -1.49 -8.64 2.13
N ALA A 47 -0.21 -8.81 2.41
CA ALA A 47 0.87 -8.07 1.75
C ALA A 47 0.88 -8.28 0.22
N ASN A 48 0.77 -9.54 -0.23
CA ASN A 48 0.67 -9.85 -1.65
C ASN A 48 -0.60 -9.29 -2.28
N HIS A 49 -1.72 -9.34 -1.55
CA HIS A 49 -2.98 -8.75 -2.02
C HIS A 49 -2.87 -7.24 -2.17
N PHE A 50 -2.24 -6.55 -1.21
CA PHE A 50 -1.96 -5.12 -1.27
C PHE A 50 -1.13 -4.77 -2.52
N LEU A 51 0.03 -5.41 -2.68
CA LEU A 51 0.93 -5.14 -3.81
C LEU A 51 0.25 -5.41 -5.16
N LYS A 52 -0.62 -6.43 -5.23
CA LYS A 52 -1.42 -6.71 -6.42
C LYS A 52 -2.39 -5.56 -6.71
N LEU A 53 -3.15 -5.12 -5.71
CA LEU A 53 -4.14 -4.05 -5.86
C LEU A 53 -3.49 -2.70 -6.18
N VAL A 54 -2.35 -2.37 -5.56
CA VAL A 54 -1.59 -1.16 -5.90
C VAL A 54 -1.15 -1.22 -7.37
N ARG A 55 -0.58 -2.34 -7.83
CA ARG A 55 -0.19 -2.51 -9.24
C ARG A 55 -1.36 -2.40 -10.21
N GLU A 56 -2.54 -2.90 -9.86
CA GLU A 56 -3.74 -2.90 -10.72
C GLU A 56 -4.45 -1.55 -10.74
N GLN A 57 -4.53 -0.84 -9.59
CA GLN A 57 -5.36 0.34 -9.43
C GLN A 57 -4.60 1.66 -9.43
N VAL A 58 -3.37 1.66 -8.91
CA VAL A 58 -2.49 2.83 -8.77
C VAL A 58 -1.04 2.43 -9.01
N PRO A 59 -0.70 2.01 -10.25
CA PRO A 59 0.64 1.53 -10.57
C PRO A 59 1.72 2.59 -10.29
N GLU A 60 1.38 3.87 -10.38
CA GLU A 60 2.25 5.00 -10.04
C GLU A 60 2.62 5.04 -8.56
N ALA A 61 1.84 4.42 -7.66
CA ALA A 61 2.18 4.35 -6.25
C ALA A 61 3.15 3.19 -5.94
N MET A 62 3.46 2.33 -6.91
CA MET A 62 4.32 1.16 -6.67
C MET A 62 5.71 1.54 -6.17
N HIS A 63 6.31 2.63 -6.65
CA HIS A 63 7.67 3.03 -6.26
C HIS A 63 7.81 3.35 -4.77
N TYR A 64 6.70 3.68 -4.09
CA TYR A 64 6.68 3.86 -2.64
C TYR A 64 6.77 2.53 -1.88
N PHE A 65 6.51 1.40 -2.53
CA PHE A 65 6.44 0.06 -1.91
C PHE A 65 7.42 -0.94 -2.52
N GLU A 66 8.25 -0.53 -3.49
CA GLU A 66 9.20 -1.40 -4.20
C GLU A 66 10.25 -2.05 -3.28
N GLU A 67 10.61 -1.44 -2.15
CA GLU A 67 11.51 -2.07 -1.14
C GLU A 67 10.97 -3.41 -0.61
N TYR A 68 9.67 -3.68 -0.71
CA TYR A 68 9.05 -4.97 -0.38
C TYR A 68 8.72 -5.84 -1.60
N GLY A 69 8.70 -5.26 -2.80
CA GLY A 69 8.21 -5.90 -4.03
C GLY A 69 9.26 -6.63 -4.86
N GLY A 70 10.55 -6.43 -4.61
CA GLY A 70 11.60 -7.17 -5.29
C GLY A 70 12.95 -6.48 -5.26
N GLY A 71 13.89 -7.12 -4.57
CA GLY A 71 15.30 -6.71 -4.54
C GLY A 71 16.28 -7.76 -4.06
N ALA A 72 15.98 -9.07 -4.19
CA ALA A 72 16.90 -10.22 -4.32
C ALA A 72 16.11 -11.54 -4.37
#